data_AF-A0A1G9PGR9-F1
#
_entry.id   AF-A0A1G9PGR9-F1
#
_cell.length_a   1.000
_cell.length_b   1.000
_cell.length_c   1.000
_cell.angle_alpha   90.00
_cell.angle_beta   90.00
_cell.angle_gamma   90.00
#
_symmetry.space_group_name_H-M   'P 1'
#
loop_
_entity.id
_entity.type
_entity.pdbx_description
1 polymer ?
#
loop_
_entity_poly.entity_id
_entity_poly.type
_entity_poly.pdbx_seq_one_letter_code
_entity_poly.pdbx_strand_id
1 'polypeptide(L)'
;MRISNLAFIAAIAAAVATLVFPILFGSPPDLGAAPMADGFVTPILALEFARSAADLAFLQGEGADALRAFLVHTQSLDRFFPLAYAGMAAMVFLALGLRNPGRWLAWAALAVAVMTIGADWAENTVMNRLLAELGAGAEPRPGLLAALYGHTWIKWGLIGLYAALFAVLMWQDKRRLLAIPAVVAALAIAATWLSGSNGQLAEIMAALLIPFMLTFPLAALMYLRGKSAPPEAGAT
;
A
#
# COMPACT_ATOMS: atom_id res chain seq x y z
N MET A 1 2.25 27.18 16.52
CA MET A 1 2.42 25.72 16.33
C MET A 1 3.54 25.48 15.32
N ARG A 2 4.47 24.54 15.54
CA ARG A 2 5.55 24.24 14.57
C ARG A 2 4.98 23.59 13.31
N ILE A 3 5.52 23.88 12.13
CA ILE A 3 5.08 23.27 10.84
C ILE A 3 5.16 21.74 10.90
N SER A 4 6.19 21.18 11.53
CA SER A 4 6.29 19.73 11.73
C SER A 4 5.10 19.14 12.50
N ASN A 5 4.50 19.89 13.42
CA ASN A 5 3.34 19.42 14.17
C ASN A 5 2.07 19.40 13.31
N LEU A 6 1.92 20.39 12.42
CA LEU A 6 0.86 20.39 11.41
C LEU A 6 0.96 19.16 10.51
N ALA A 7 2.16 18.81 10.05
CA ALA A 7 2.38 17.61 9.25
C ALA A 7 2.03 16.32 10.03
N PHE A 8 2.40 16.20 11.31
CA PHE A 8 1.95 15.05 12.12
C PHE A 8 0.43 14.99 12.33
N ILE A 9 -0.24 16.13 12.50
CA ILE A 9 -1.71 16.19 12.58
C ILE A 9 -2.33 15.76 11.25
N ALA A 10 -1.79 16.24 10.13
CA ALA A 10 -2.23 15.83 8.79
C ALA A 10 -2.03 14.33 8.56
N ALA A 11 -0.94 13.73 9.04
CA ALA A 11 -0.73 12.28 8.98
C ALA A 11 -1.82 11.50 9.75
N ILE A 12 -2.24 11.99 10.92
CA ILE A 12 -3.33 11.36 11.69
C ILE A 12 -4.67 11.49 10.94
N ALA A 13 -4.96 12.65 10.35
CA ALA A 13 -6.16 12.82 9.54
C ALA A 13 -6.15 11.90 8.31
N ALA A 14 -5.01 11.75 7.63
CA ALA A 14 -4.82 10.83 6.53
C ALA A 14 -4.94 9.35 6.97
N ALA A 15 -4.51 9.01 8.18
CA ALA A 15 -4.73 7.68 8.76
C ALA A 15 -6.23 7.38 8.96
N VAL A 16 -7.01 8.35 9.46
CA VAL A 16 -8.47 8.21 9.57
C VAL A 16 -9.09 8.00 8.19
N ALA A 17 -8.70 8.79 7.19
CA ALA A 17 -9.16 8.60 5.82
C ALA A 17 -8.81 7.18 5.30
N THR A 18 -7.58 6.72 5.54
CA THR A 18 -7.11 5.37 5.16
C THR A 18 -7.97 4.27 5.76
N LEU A 19 -8.45 4.42 7.00
CA LEU A 19 -9.36 3.45 7.63
C LEU A 19 -10.80 3.52 7.10
N VAL A 20 -11.23 4.69 6.62
CA VAL A 20 -12.57 4.89 6.05
C VAL A 20 -12.69 4.26 4.67
N PHE A 21 -11.64 4.29 3.84
CA PHE A 21 -11.70 3.76 2.47
C PHE A 21 -12.12 2.28 2.38
N PRO A 22 -11.56 1.33 3.16
CA PRO A 22 -12.03 -0.05 3.15
C PRO A 22 -13.52 -0.22 3.47
N ILE A 23 -14.08 0.66 4.31
CA ILE A 23 -15.52 0.67 4.62
C ILE A 23 -16.32 1.16 3.40
N LEU A 24 -15.81 2.18 2.71
CA LEU A 24 -16.42 2.72 1.49
C LEU A 24 -16.32 1.78 0.30
N PHE A 25 -15.24 1.00 0.19
CA PHE A 25 -15.09 -0.03 -0.84
C PHE A 25 -16.17 -1.11 -0.70
N GLY A 26 -16.55 -1.43 0.55
CA GLY A 26 -17.52 -2.48 0.83
C GLY A 26 -16.91 -3.89 0.72
N SER A 27 -17.77 -4.88 0.52
CA SER A 27 -17.35 -6.27 0.34
C SER A 27 -17.62 -6.72 -1.10
N PRO A 28 -16.71 -7.50 -1.72
CA PRO A 28 -16.96 -8.04 -3.04
C PRO A 28 -18.21 -8.93 -3.02
N PRO A 29 -18.96 -9.00 -4.14
CA PRO A 29 -20.04 -9.97 -4.26
C PRO A 29 -19.50 -11.39 -4.14
N ASP A 30 -20.39 -12.33 -3.79
CA ASP A 30 -20.05 -13.75 -3.81
C ASP A 30 -19.60 -14.15 -5.24
N LEU A 31 -18.38 -14.67 -5.33
CA LEU A 31 -17.76 -15.10 -6.58
C LEU A 31 -18.38 -16.41 -7.09
N GLY A 32 -19.22 -17.06 -6.28
CA GLY A 32 -19.80 -18.35 -6.59
C GLY A 32 -18.72 -19.39 -6.88
N ALA A 33 -18.81 -20.03 -8.05
CA ALA A 33 -17.90 -21.09 -8.47
C ALA A 33 -16.71 -20.61 -9.34
N ALA A 34 -16.56 -19.31 -9.62
CA ALA A 34 -15.49 -18.81 -10.49
C ALA A 34 -14.16 -18.76 -9.70
N PRO A 35 -13.20 -19.66 -9.95
CA PRO A 35 -12.00 -19.73 -9.14
C PRO A 35 -11.04 -18.59 -9.54
N MET A 36 -10.54 -17.87 -8.54
CA MET A 36 -9.33 -17.05 -8.71
C MET A 36 -8.11 -17.96 -8.86
N ALA A 37 -7.00 -17.41 -9.34
CA ALA A 37 -5.72 -18.11 -9.36
C ALA A 37 -5.33 -18.62 -7.96
N ASP A 38 -4.62 -19.74 -7.92
CA ASP A 38 -4.35 -20.48 -6.69
C ASP A 38 -3.76 -19.60 -5.58
N GLY A 39 -4.43 -19.62 -4.42
CA GLY A 39 -3.99 -18.94 -3.20
C GLY A 39 -4.50 -17.52 -3.02
N PHE A 40 -5.14 -16.91 -4.02
CA PHE A 40 -5.82 -15.62 -3.85
C PHE A 40 -7.20 -15.80 -3.22
N VAL A 41 -7.56 -14.83 -2.38
CA VAL A 41 -8.87 -14.70 -1.71
C VAL A 41 -9.49 -13.35 -2.02
N THR A 42 -8.68 -12.34 -2.30
CA THR A 42 -9.13 -10.98 -2.57
C THR A 42 -9.07 -10.69 -4.08
N PRO A 43 -10.22 -10.38 -4.73
CA PRO A 43 -10.28 -10.13 -6.18
C PRO A 43 -9.32 -9.06 -6.69
N ILE A 44 -9.09 -7.99 -5.91
CA ILE A 44 -8.17 -6.92 -6.32
C ILE A 44 -6.72 -7.41 -6.37
N LEU A 45 -6.28 -8.23 -5.41
CA LEU A 45 -4.92 -8.78 -5.40
C LEU A 45 -4.75 -9.81 -6.54
N ALA A 46 -5.76 -10.64 -6.78
CA ALA A 46 -5.76 -11.57 -7.91
C ALA A 46 -5.61 -10.83 -9.25
N LEU A 47 -6.29 -9.69 -9.41
CA LEU A 47 -6.18 -8.84 -10.59
C LEU A 47 -4.80 -8.17 -10.71
N GLU A 48 -4.30 -7.57 -9.62
CA GLU A 48 -2.99 -6.91 -9.57
C GLU A 48 -1.84 -7.82 -9.99
N PHE A 49 -1.89 -9.10 -9.58
CA PHE A 49 -0.82 -10.08 -9.80
C PHE A 49 -1.08 -11.03 -10.99
N ALA A 50 -2.14 -10.81 -11.77
CA ALA A 50 -2.43 -11.61 -12.95
C ALA A 50 -1.30 -11.54 -13.99
N ARG A 51 -0.89 -12.69 -14.53
CA ARG A 51 0.21 -12.81 -15.50
C ARG A 51 -0.27 -13.32 -16.86
N SER A 52 -1.45 -13.89 -16.91
CA SER A 52 -2.06 -14.51 -18.08
C SER A 52 -3.57 -14.25 -18.11
N ALA A 53 -4.20 -14.44 -19.26
CA ALA A 53 -5.65 -14.37 -19.38
C ALA A 53 -6.36 -15.42 -18.50
N ALA A 54 -5.74 -16.58 -18.28
CA ALA A 54 -6.27 -17.63 -17.42
C ALA A 54 -6.42 -17.18 -15.96
N ASP A 55 -5.50 -16.33 -15.46
CA ASP A 55 -5.58 -15.77 -14.10
C ASP A 55 -6.79 -14.84 -13.94
N LEU A 56 -7.36 -14.35 -15.05
CA LEU A 56 -8.52 -13.46 -15.10
C LEU A 56 -9.82 -14.18 -15.45
N ALA A 57 -9.84 -15.51 -15.49
CA ALA A 57 -11.04 -16.28 -15.82
C ALA A 57 -12.23 -15.92 -14.90
N PHE A 58 -11.96 -15.59 -13.63
CA PHE A 58 -12.98 -15.16 -12.68
C PHE A 58 -13.61 -13.79 -12.99
N LEU A 59 -13.02 -13.02 -13.90
CA LEU A 59 -13.52 -11.73 -14.40
C LEU A 59 -14.08 -11.82 -15.82
N GLN A 60 -14.21 -13.01 -16.40
CA GLN A 60 -14.73 -13.21 -17.76
C GLN A 60 -16.18 -13.70 -17.77
N GLY A 61 -16.89 -13.44 -18.87
CA GLY A 61 -18.29 -13.86 -19.06
C GLY A 61 -19.33 -13.04 -18.28
N GLU A 62 -20.60 -13.24 -18.61
CA GLU A 62 -21.75 -12.51 -18.03
C GLU A 62 -21.87 -12.72 -16.51
N GLY A 63 -21.51 -13.92 -16.01
CA GLY A 63 -21.55 -14.23 -14.58
C GLY A 63 -20.64 -13.37 -13.70
N ALA A 64 -19.64 -12.70 -14.28
CA ALA A 64 -18.71 -11.82 -13.56
C ALA A 64 -19.08 -10.33 -13.64
N ASP A 65 -20.25 -9.96 -14.19
CA ASP A 65 -20.68 -8.55 -14.31
C ASP A 65 -20.72 -7.81 -12.98
N ALA A 66 -21.30 -8.44 -11.94
CA ALA A 66 -21.40 -7.83 -10.62
C ALA A 66 -20.02 -7.60 -10.00
N LEU A 67 -19.09 -8.53 -10.18
CA LEU A 67 -17.72 -8.41 -9.69
C LEU A 67 -16.94 -7.33 -10.44
N ARG A 68 -17.05 -7.28 -11.78
CA ARG A 68 -16.44 -6.20 -12.58
C ARG A 68 -16.98 -4.84 -12.16
N ALA A 69 -18.30 -4.71 -11.97
CA ALA A 69 -18.91 -3.47 -11.50
C ALA A 69 -18.40 -3.06 -10.10
N PHE A 70 -18.26 -4.04 -9.18
CA PHE A 70 -17.66 -3.82 -7.87
C PHE A 70 -16.20 -3.33 -7.96
N LEU A 71 -15.38 -3.95 -8.81
CA LEU A 71 -13.98 -3.53 -9.00
C LEU A 71 -13.88 -2.16 -9.64
N VAL A 72 -14.73 -1.84 -10.63
CA VAL A 72 -14.80 -0.49 -11.22
C VAL A 72 -15.20 0.55 -10.16
N HIS A 73 -16.17 0.23 -9.30
CA HIS A 73 -16.54 1.11 -8.18
C HIS A 73 -15.37 1.31 -7.21
N THR A 74 -14.74 0.22 -6.78
CA THR A 74 -13.56 0.25 -5.90
C THR A 74 -12.46 1.11 -6.50
N GLN A 75 -12.12 0.88 -7.78
CA GLN A 75 -11.12 1.65 -8.53
C GLN A 75 -11.46 3.13 -8.65
N SER A 76 -12.75 3.48 -8.73
CA SER A 76 -13.17 4.89 -8.75
C SER A 76 -12.85 5.61 -7.43
N LEU A 77 -12.99 4.92 -6.30
CA LEU A 77 -12.63 5.41 -4.97
C LEU A 77 -11.11 5.37 -4.77
N ASP A 78 -10.45 4.34 -5.32
CA ASP A 78 -9.01 4.11 -5.24
C ASP A 78 -8.18 5.18 -5.96
N ARG A 79 -8.80 6.04 -6.77
CA ARG A 79 -8.16 7.29 -7.23
C ARG A 79 -7.69 8.18 -6.07
N PHE A 80 -8.37 8.12 -4.92
CA PHE A 80 -8.09 8.97 -3.77
C PHE A 80 -7.40 8.23 -2.63
N PHE A 81 -7.48 6.91 -2.57
CA PHE A 81 -6.90 6.12 -1.48
C PHE A 81 -5.37 6.27 -1.35
N PRO A 82 -4.57 6.37 -2.44
CA PRO A 82 -3.13 6.64 -2.36
C PRO A 82 -2.79 7.97 -1.69
N LEU A 83 -3.64 8.99 -1.89
CA LEU A 83 -3.49 10.25 -1.18
C LEU A 83 -3.69 10.08 0.33
N ALA A 84 -4.50 9.13 0.76
CA ALA A 84 -4.68 8.80 2.17
C ALA A 84 -3.49 7.99 2.70
N TYR A 85 -3.21 6.80 2.15
CA TYR A 85 -2.24 5.89 2.75
C TYR A 85 -0.79 6.36 2.54
N ALA A 86 -0.40 6.73 1.31
CA ALA A 86 0.95 7.17 1.02
C ALA A 86 1.13 8.64 1.42
N GLY A 87 0.06 9.45 1.37
CA GLY A 87 0.06 10.80 1.94
C GLY A 87 0.27 10.79 3.46
N MET A 88 -0.31 9.84 4.20
CA MET A 88 -0.03 9.64 5.62
C MET A 88 1.47 9.40 5.87
N ALA A 89 2.09 8.48 5.12
CA ALA A 89 3.52 8.21 5.22
C ALA A 89 4.36 9.44 4.88
N ALA A 90 4.05 10.12 3.76
CA ALA A 90 4.70 11.34 3.33
C ALA A 90 4.65 12.44 4.41
N MET A 91 3.50 12.63 5.05
CA MET A 91 3.36 13.64 6.12
C MET A 91 4.21 13.30 7.36
N VAL A 92 4.34 12.03 7.73
CA VAL A 92 5.26 11.61 8.80
C VAL A 92 6.71 11.90 8.41
N PHE A 93 7.13 11.52 7.21
CA PHE A 93 8.50 11.75 6.74
C PHE A 93 8.84 13.24 6.62
N LEU A 94 7.91 14.05 6.10
CA LEU A 94 8.03 15.50 6.07
C LEU A 94 8.20 16.07 7.48
N ALA A 95 7.38 15.64 8.44
CA ALA A 95 7.48 16.11 9.82
C ALA A 95 8.82 15.74 10.47
N LEU A 96 9.35 14.54 10.20
CA LEU A 96 10.67 14.10 10.67
C LEU A 96 11.80 14.93 10.05
N GLY A 97 11.75 15.17 8.73
CA GLY A 97 12.71 16.00 8.01
C GLY A 97 12.71 17.45 8.49
N LEU A 98 11.53 18.03 8.73
CA LEU A 98 11.38 19.39 9.25
C LEU A 98 11.91 19.55 10.69
N ARG A 99 11.86 18.50 11.51
CA ARG A 99 12.42 18.54 12.89
C ARG A 99 13.93 18.44 12.91
N ASN A 100 14.52 17.74 11.95
CA ASN A 100 15.96 17.60 11.81
C ASN A 100 16.34 17.62 10.32
N PRO A 101 16.59 18.80 9.74
CA PRO A 101 16.86 18.94 8.30
C PRO A 101 18.06 18.13 7.80
N GLY A 102 19.05 17.85 8.66
CA GLY A 102 20.20 17.01 8.33
C GLY A 102 19.87 15.52 8.20
N ARG A 103 18.65 15.11 8.51
CA ARG A 103 18.18 13.72 8.44
C ARG A 103 17.76 13.36 7.01
N TRP A 104 18.72 13.24 6.12
CA TRP A 104 18.50 12.98 4.69
C TRP A 104 17.61 11.76 4.40
N LEU A 105 17.68 10.71 5.23
CA LEU A 105 16.83 9.52 5.10
C LEU A 105 15.33 9.84 5.19
N ALA A 106 14.93 10.84 5.98
CA ALA A 106 13.53 11.27 6.06
C ALA A 106 13.08 11.93 4.75
N TRP A 107 13.95 12.70 4.11
CA TRP A 107 13.67 13.31 2.80
C TRP A 107 13.63 12.27 1.68
N ALA A 108 14.53 11.28 1.71
CA ALA A 108 14.48 10.15 0.79
C ALA A 108 13.17 9.37 0.95
N ALA A 109 12.77 9.06 2.19
CA ALA A 109 11.52 8.35 2.45
C ALA A 109 10.28 9.17 2.03
N LEU A 110 10.30 10.49 2.21
CA LEU A 110 9.26 11.39 1.69
C LEU A 110 9.15 11.29 0.17
N ALA A 111 10.27 11.37 -0.55
CA ALA A 111 10.28 11.26 -2.00
C ALA A 111 9.71 9.91 -2.46
N VAL A 112 10.12 8.81 -1.82
CA VAL A 112 9.59 7.47 -2.12
C VAL A 112 8.09 7.38 -1.87
N ALA A 113 7.59 7.87 -0.74
CA ALA A 113 6.16 7.88 -0.43
C ALA A 113 5.34 8.71 -1.45
N VAL A 114 5.86 9.86 -1.89
CA VAL A 114 5.20 10.66 -2.95
C VAL A 114 5.21 9.93 -4.29
N MET A 115 6.30 9.25 -4.64
CA MET A 115 6.35 8.43 -5.86
C MET A 115 5.35 7.26 -5.83
N THR A 116 5.08 6.68 -4.65
CA THR A 116 4.08 5.62 -4.50
C THR A 116 2.70 6.06 -4.99
N ILE A 117 2.29 7.31 -4.73
CA ILE A 117 1.01 7.86 -5.22
C ILE A 117 0.94 7.80 -6.75
N GLY A 118 2.01 8.23 -7.42
CA GLY A 118 2.08 8.21 -8.88
C GLY A 118 2.12 6.78 -9.45
N ALA A 119 2.84 5.87 -8.79
CA ALA A 119 2.91 4.47 -9.19
C ALA A 119 1.54 3.78 -9.10
N ASP A 120 0.81 4.04 -8.03
CA ASP A 120 -0.53 3.52 -7.79
C ASP A 120 -1.52 4.04 -8.84
N TRP A 121 -1.51 5.34 -9.15
CA TRP A 121 -2.34 5.87 -10.24
C TRP A 121 -2.01 5.29 -11.62
N ALA A 122 -0.74 5.00 -11.88
CA ALA A 122 -0.32 4.37 -13.13
C ALA A 122 -0.85 2.93 -13.24
N GLU A 123 -0.75 2.14 -12.17
CA GLU A 123 -1.34 0.81 -12.06
C GLU A 123 -2.86 0.86 -12.25
N ASN A 124 -3.56 1.71 -11.47
CA ASN A 124 -5.01 1.87 -11.53
C ASN A 124 -5.48 2.29 -12.94
N THR A 125 -4.69 3.07 -13.67
CA THR A 125 -4.99 3.39 -15.07
C THR A 125 -4.98 2.16 -15.98
N VAL A 126 -3.99 1.27 -15.79
CA VAL A 126 -3.90 0.02 -16.55
C VAL A 126 -5.02 -0.94 -16.16
N MET A 127 -5.32 -1.05 -14.85
CA MET A 127 -6.38 -1.90 -14.33
C MET A 127 -7.76 -1.48 -14.85
N ASN A 128 -8.07 -0.19 -14.85
CA ASN A 128 -9.33 0.32 -15.41
C ASN A 128 -9.49 0.03 -16.90
N ARG A 129 -8.40 0.09 -17.68
CA ARG A 129 -8.42 -0.30 -19.11
C ARG A 129 -8.70 -1.80 -19.27
N LEU A 130 -8.08 -2.63 -18.44
CA LEU A 130 -8.27 -4.07 -18.46
C LEU A 130 -9.70 -4.46 -18.08
N LEU A 131 -10.26 -3.84 -17.05
CA LEU A 131 -11.66 -4.03 -16.64
C LEU A 131 -12.64 -3.60 -17.75
N ALA A 132 -12.34 -2.51 -18.46
CA ALA A 132 -13.15 -2.06 -19.60
C ALA A 132 -13.09 -3.03 -20.79
N GLU A 133 -11.91 -3.58 -21.11
CA GLU A 133 -11.75 -4.62 -22.15
C GLU A 133 -12.54 -5.88 -21.80
N LEU A 134 -12.41 -6.36 -20.56
CA LEU A 134 -13.16 -7.52 -20.06
C LEU A 134 -14.68 -7.29 -20.09
N GLY A 135 -15.13 -6.09 -19.71
CA GLY A 135 -16.55 -5.71 -19.77
C GLY A 135 -17.11 -5.63 -21.19
N ALA A 136 -16.26 -5.39 -22.18
CA ALA A 136 -16.63 -5.43 -23.61
C ALA A 136 -16.57 -6.85 -24.20
N GLY A 137 -16.24 -7.87 -23.40
CA GLY A 137 -16.06 -9.25 -23.86
C GLY A 137 -14.77 -9.47 -24.65
N ALA A 138 -13.80 -8.57 -24.55
CA ALA A 138 -12.51 -8.72 -25.21
C ALA A 138 -11.56 -9.61 -24.41
N GLU A 139 -10.70 -10.34 -25.12
CA GLU A 139 -9.62 -11.09 -24.50
C GLU A 139 -8.52 -10.15 -23.96
N PRO A 140 -8.00 -10.39 -22.73
CA PRO A 140 -6.92 -9.60 -22.15
C PRO A 140 -5.67 -9.57 -23.06
N ARG A 141 -5.27 -8.37 -23.46
CA ARG A 141 -4.07 -8.20 -24.28
C ARG A 141 -2.81 -8.54 -23.47
N PRO A 142 -1.89 -9.39 -23.95
CA PRO A 142 -0.67 -9.75 -23.21
C PRO A 142 0.19 -8.54 -22.80
N GLY A 143 0.27 -7.51 -23.65
CA GLY A 143 1.00 -6.28 -23.33
C GLY A 143 0.38 -5.47 -22.19
N LEU A 144 -0.95 -5.52 -22.03
CA LEU A 144 -1.65 -4.83 -20.95
C LEU A 144 -1.46 -5.56 -19.61
N LEU A 145 -1.49 -6.90 -19.63
CA LEU A 145 -1.16 -7.74 -18.47
C LEU A 145 0.28 -7.53 -18.00
N ALA A 146 1.24 -7.51 -18.94
CA ALA A 146 2.64 -7.25 -18.62
C ALA A 146 2.83 -5.84 -18.02
N ALA A 147 2.11 -4.85 -18.54
CA ALA A 147 2.12 -3.49 -17.98
C ALA A 147 1.51 -3.46 -16.57
N LEU A 148 0.38 -4.14 -16.34
CA LEU A 148 -0.25 -4.22 -15.03
C LEU A 148 0.73 -4.82 -14.02
N TYR A 149 1.26 -6.01 -14.31
CA TYR A 149 2.23 -6.69 -13.45
C TYR A 149 3.46 -5.83 -13.15
N GLY A 150 3.97 -5.11 -14.15
CA GLY A 150 5.08 -4.17 -13.97
C GLY A 150 4.73 -3.02 -13.03
N HIS A 151 3.59 -2.37 -13.22
CA HIS A 151 3.14 -1.27 -12.38
C HIS A 151 2.79 -1.71 -10.94
N THR A 152 2.15 -2.87 -10.79
CA THR A 152 1.92 -3.53 -9.50
C THR A 152 3.22 -3.65 -8.71
N TRP A 153 4.29 -4.17 -9.33
CA TRP A 153 5.58 -4.32 -8.67
C TRP A 153 6.31 -3.00 -8.40
N ILE A 154 6.13 -1.98 -9.24
CA ILE A 154 6.65 -0.64 -8.95
C ILE A 154 5.96 -0.08 -7.70
N LYS A 155 4.62 -0.16 -7.61
CA LYS A 155 3.84 0.27 -6.45
C LYS A 155 4.30 -0.44 -5.18
N TRP A 156 4.24 -1.78 -5.17
CA TRP A 156 4.63 -2.59 -4.02
C TRP A 156 6.12 -2.42 -3.66
N GLY A 157 7.00 -2.32 -4.65
CA GLY A 157 8.43 -2.06 -4.43
C GLY A 157 8.70 -0.73 -3.75
N LEU A 158 8.00 0.34 -4.14
CA LEU A 158 8.10 1.64 -3.47
C LEU A 158 7.55 1.58 -2.03
N ILE A 159 6.45 0.84 -1.81
CA ILE A 159 5.91 0.59 -0.46
C ILE A 159 6.94 -0.12 0.42
N GLY A 160 7.55 -1.18 -0.09
CA GLY A 160 8.60 -1.92 0.62
C GLY A 160 9.81 -1.04 0.91
N LEU A 161 10.22 -0.20 -0.03
CA LEU A 161 11.35 0.71 0.14
C LEU A 161 11.09 1.75 1.23
N TYR A 162 9.94 2.46 1.22
CA TYR A 162 9.69 3.44 2.29
C TYR A 162 9.41 2.75 3.64
N ALA A 163 8.89 1.51 3.66
CA ALA A 163 8.79 0.72 4.88
C ALA A 163 10.17 0.42 5.47
N ALA A 164 11.14 -0.01 4.64
CA ALA A 164 12.52 -0.22 5.07
C ALA A 164 13.18 1.08 5.57
N LEU A 165 12.98 2.20 4.86
CA LEU A 165 13.49 3.50 5.30
C LEU A 165 12.85 3.94 6.63
N PHE A 166 11.54 3.75 6.80
CA PHE A 166 10.84 4.02 8.06
C PHE A 166 11.39 3.16 9.20
N ALA A 167 11.64 1.88 8.97
CA ALA A 167 12.25 1.00 9.96
C ALA A 167 13.62 1.52 10.41
N VAL A 168 14.48 1.92 9.48
CA VAL A 168 15.80 2.52 9.80
C VAL A 168 15.64 3.80 10.62
N LEU A 169 14.71 4.69 10.24
CA LEU A 169 14.43 5.92 10.97
C LEU A 169 13.96 5.63 12.41
N MET A 170 13.03 4.70 12.59
CA MET A 170 12.53 4.31 13.91
C MET A 170 13.62 3.63 14.75
N TRP A 171 14.49 2.85 14.12
CA TRP A 171 15.63 2.22 14.79
C TRP A 171 16.64 3.25 15.30
N GLN A 172 16.99 4.24 14.46
CA GLN A 172 17.87 5.37 14.82
C GLN A 172 17.30 6.17 16.00
N ASP A 173 15.98 6.34 16.05
CA ASP A 173 15.29 7.05 17.14
C ASP A 173 15.06 6.17 18.38
N LYS A 174 15.68 4.97 18.42
CA LYS A 174 15.54 3.96 19.49
C LYS A 174 14.09 3.51 19.70
N ARG A 175 13.20 3.73 18.73
CA ARG A 175 11.79 3.32 18.72
C ARG A 175 11.61 1.96 18.06
N ARG A 176 12.36 0.96 18.52
CA ARG A 176 12.46 -0.37 17.88
C ARG A 176 11.11 -1.07 17.69
N LEU A 177 10.18 -0.89 18.62
CA LEU A 177 8.83 -1.47 18.51
C LEU A 177 8.04 -0.95 17.30
N LEU A 178 8.25 0.32 16.90
CA LEU A 178 7.65 0.87 15.69
C LEU A 178 8.38 0.44 14.41
N ALA A 179 9.65 0.02 14.52
CA ALA A 179 10.42 -0.47 13.38
C ALA A 179 10.00 -1.90 12.97
N ILE A 180 9.61 -2.75 13.92
CA ILE A 180 9.32 -4.17 13.67
C ILE A 180 8.24 -4.36 12.58
N PRO A 181 7.05 -3.73 12.65
CA PRO A 181 6.03 -3.92 11.61
C PRO A 181 6.52 -3.47 10.22
N ALA A 182 7.33 -2.42 10.16
CA ALA A 182 7.88 -1.91 8.91
C ALA A 182 8.93 -2.84 8.29
N VAL A 183 9.78 -3.47 9.10
CA VAL A 183 10.69 -4.54 8.64
C VAL A 183 9.89 -5.73 8.12
N VAL A 184 8.88 -6.17 8.87
CA VAL A 184 8.04 -7.31 8.48
C VAL A 184 7.32 -7.03 7.16
N ALA A 185 6.75 -5.83 6.99
CA ALA A 185 6.13 -5.40 5.73
C ALA A 185 7.12 -5.42 4.55
N ALA A 186 8.30 -4.83 4.70
CA ALA A 186 9.31 -4.81 3.65
C ALA A 186 9.77 -6.23 3.26
N LEU A 187 9.97 -7.10 4.25
CA LEU A 187 10.33 -8.51 4.01
C LEU A 187 9.20 -9.30 3.37
N ALA A 188 7.94 -9.04 3.74
CA ALA A 188 6.79 -9.71 3.15
C ALA A 188 6.62 -9.36 1.66
N ILE A 189 6.87 -8.09 1.29
CA ILE A 189 6.88 -7.66 -0.11
C ILE A 189 8.02 -8.37 -0.88
N ALA A 190 9.23 -8.40 -0.30
CA ALA A 190 10.36 -9.09 -0.91
C ALA A 190 10.11 -10.60 -1.06
N ALA A 191 9.52 -11.26 -0.06
CA ALA A 191 9.17 -12.67 -0.10
C ALA A 191 8.09 -12.98 -1.15
N THR A 192 7.09 -12.11 -1.28
CA THR A 192 6.06 -12.23 -2.33
C THR A 192 6.68 -12.09 -3.72
N TRP A 193 7.64 -11.19 -3.90
CA TRP A 193 8.37 -11.04 -5.16
C TRP A 193 9.19 -12.28 -5.50
N LEU A 194 9.99 -12.76 -4.53
CA LEU A 194 10.85 -13.93 -4.69
C LEU A 194 10.07 -15.23 -4.93
N SER A 195 8.83 -15.32 -4.45
CA SER A 195 7.97 -16.48 -4.68
C SER A 195 7.29 -16.47 -6.06
N GLY A 196 7.55 -15.45 -6.89
CA GLY A 196 6.91 -15.32 -8.19
C GLY A 196 5.45 -14.86 -8.12
N SER A 197 5.10 -14.08 -7.08
CA SER A 197 3.74 -13.61 -6.80
C SER A 197 2.77 -14.74 -6.39
N ASN A 198 3.22 -15.66 -5.53
CA ASN A 198 2.34 -16.68 -4.97
C ASN A 198 1.14 -16.04 -4.24
N GLY A 199 -0.08 -16.47 -4.55
CA GLY A 199 -1.31 -15.85 -4.04
C GLY A 199 -1.39 -15.83 -2.51
N GLN A 200 -1.04 -16.94 -1.84
CA GLN A 200 -1.07 -16.99 -0.37
C GLN A 200 -0.10 -15.99 0.26
N LEU A 201 1.10 -15.86 -0.31
CA LEU A 201 2.09 -14.89 0.16
C LEU A 201 1.66 -13.45 -0.11
N ALA A 202 0.99 -13.18 -1.25
CA ALA A 202 0.43 -11.87 -1.54
C ALA A 202 -0.69 -11.47 -0.55
N GLU A 203 -1.57 -12.39 -0.18
CA GLU A 203 -2.59 -12.16 0.86
C GLU A 203 -1.95 -11.89 2.23
N ILE A 204 -0.94 -12.68 2.62
CA ILE A 204 -0.18 -12.48 3.87
C ILE A 204 0.52 -11.12 3.85
N MET A 205 1.15 -10.75 2.73
CA MET A 205 1.80 -9.46 2.52
C MET A 205 0.80 -8.30 2.73
N ALA A 206 -0.36 -8.36 2.09
CA ALA A 206 -1.39 -7.34 2.24
C ALA A 206 -1.88 -7.23 3.70
N ALA A 207 -2.09 -8.35 4.37
CA ALA A 207 -2.48 -8.38 5.79
C ALA A 207 -1.39 -7.78 6.70
N LEU A 208 -0.11 -8.09 6.46
CA LEU A 208 1.02 -7.59 7.24
C LEU A 208 1.28 -6.09 7.03
N LEU A 209 0.75 -5.49 5.96
CA LEU A 209 0.81 -4.04 5.78
C LEU A 209 -0.13 -3.28 6.71
N ILE A 210 -1.21 -3.89 7.21
CA ILE A 210 -2.12 -3.26 8.16
C ILE A 210 -1.39 -2.79 9.43
N PRO A 211 -0.69 -3.66 10.19
CA PRO A 211 0.04 -3.22 11.38
C PRO A 211 1.17 -2.24 11.03
N PHE A 212 1.78 -2.33 9.85
CA PHE A 212 2.74 -1.34 9.38
C PHE A 212 2.10 0.03 9.17
N MET A 213 0.97 0.13 8.48
CA MET A 213 0.28 1.40 8.25
C MET A 213 -0.13 2.07 9.56
N LEU A 214 -0.51 1.29 10.58
CA LEU A 214 -0.82 1.80 11.91
C LEU A 214 0.39 2.39 12.65
N THR A 215 1.62 2.07 12.24
CA THR A 215 2.82 2.69 12.86
C THR A 215 2.94 4.18 12.57
N PHE A 216 2.43 4.68 11.45
CA PHE A 216 2.50 6.11 11.10
C PHE A 216 1.71 7.02 12.05
N PRO A 217 0.40 6.80 12.32
CA PRO A 217 -0.34 7.62 13.28
C PRO A 217 0.19 7.45 14.71
N LEU A 218 0.67 6.25 15.07
CA LEU A 218 1.31 6.03 16.37
C LEU A 218 2.60 6.85 16.52
N ALA A 219 3.46 6.82 15.50
CA ALA A 219 4.66 7.65 15.45
C ALA A 219 4.30 9.14 15.56
N ALA A 220 3.33 9.60 14.76
CA ALA A 220 2.86 10.98 14.77
C ALA A 220 2.40 11.43 16.18
N LEU A 221 1.57 10.63 16.85
CA LEU A 221 1.11 10.89 18.22
C LEU A 221 2.28 10.94 19.22
N MET A 222 3.24 10.02 19.11
CA MET A 222 4.41 10.00 19.99
C MET A 222 5.28 11.26 19.83
N TYR A 223 5.53 11.68 18.59
CA TYR A 223 6.30 12.89 18.31
C TYR A 223 5.56 14.17 18.72
N LEU A 224 4.23 14.21 18.60
CA LEU A 224 3.41 15.34 19.07
C LEU A 224 3.44 15.48 20.59
N ARG A 225 3.40 14.36 21.32
CA ARG A 225 3.45 14.34 22.79
C ARG A 225 4.82 14.68 23.38
N GLY A 226 5.83 14.95 22.55
CA GLY A 226 7.18 15.27 23.02
C GLY A 226 7.83 14.13 23.82
N LYS A 227 7.35 12.89 23.67
CA LYS A 227 7.99 11.73 24.32
C LYS A 227 9.34 11.49 23.67
N SER A 228 10.39 12.08 24.27
CA SER A 228 11.79 11.78 24.00
C SER A 228 12.02 10.27 24.14
N ALA A 229 13.00 9.73 23.42
CA ALA A 229 13.46 8.37 23.67
C ALA A 229 13.82 8.23 25.17
N PRO A 230 13.57 7.07 25.80
CA PRO A 230 14.01 6.85 27.17
C PRO A 230 15.52 7.17 27.29
N PRO A 231 15.97 7.86 28.34
CA PRO A 231 17.39 8.07 28.56
C PRO A 231 18.10 6.71 28.62
N GLU A 232 19.32 6.64 28.05
CA GLU A 232 20.08 5.40 28.06
C GLU A 232 20.34 4.98 29.52
N ALA A 233 19.81 3.80 29.90
CA ALA A 233 20.15 3.16 31.15
C ALA A 233 21.61 2.68 31.04
N GLY A 234 22.56 3.54 31.37
CA GLY A 234 23.99 3.18 31.34
C GLY A 234 25.01 4.31 31.19
N ALA A 235 24.62 5.58 31.16
CA ALA A 235 25.59 6.67 31.29
C ALA A 235 25.79 7.04 32.77
N THR A 236 26.52 6.19 33.49
CA THR A 236 27.10 6.48 34.83
C THR A 236 28.51 5.96 34.89
#